data_AF-A0A2N2R6P2-F1
#
_entry.id   AF-A0A2N2R6P2-F1
#
_cell.length_a   1.000
_cell.length_b   1.000
_cell.length_c   1.000
_cell.angle_alpha   90.00
_cell.angle_beta   90.00
_cell.angle_gamma   90.00
#
_symmetry.space_group_name_H-M   'P 1'
#
loop_
_entity.id
_entity.type
_entity.pdbx_description
1 polymer ?
#
loop_
_entity_poly.entity_id
_entity_poly.type
_entity_poly.pdbx_seq_one_letter_code
_entity_poly.pdbx_strand_id
1 'polypeptide(L)'
;MNRFLARCALIAVAFCQAFPAFADKPNVVILATGGTIAGAGADVAKSATYQAAKVPVDKLIAGIPTLADVAQVRGEQVFQIASESFTNEHLLTLGKRVAVLAKQADVDGIVITHGTDTLEETAFFLNLVIHTDKPIVVVGSMRPGTAMSADGMLNLSNAVSVAASQDARGKGVLVT
;
A
#
# COMPACT_ATOMS: atom_id res chain seq x y z
N MET A 1 22.19 34.10 70.35
CA MET A 1 20.73 33.84 70.26
C MET A 1 20.40 33.70 68.77
N ASN A 2 19.75 32.59 68.39
CA ASN A 2 19.29 32.17 67.04
C ASN A 2 20.38 31.74 66.04
N ARG A 3 20.69 30.45 65.85
CA ARG A 3 19.92 29.29 65.34
C ARG A 3 19.56 29.36 63.85
N PHE A 4 20.14 28.41 63.11
CA PHE A 4 19.55 27.62 62.03
C PHE A 4 18.99 28.36 60.80
N LEU A 5 19.72 28.29 59.69
CA LEU A 5 19.10 28.05 58.38
C LEU A 5 19.97 27.08 57.58
N ALA A 6 19.49 25.84 57.56
CA ALA A 6 20.03 24.73 56.78
C ALA A 6 19.87 25.02 55.27
N ARG A 7 20.97 24.84 54.53
CA ARG A 7 20.97 24.82 53.06
C ARG A 7 20.37 23.49 52.59
N CYS A 8 19.06 23.47 52.33
CA CYS A 8 18.42 22.40 51.58
C CYS A 8 18.77 22.57 50.09
N ALA A 9 19.74 21.79 49.59
CA ALA A 9 19.96 21.63 48.16
C ALA A 9 18.82 20.77 47.59
N LEU A 10 17.85 21.40 46.92
CA LEU A 10 16.88 20.70 46.09
C LEU A 10 17.57 20.22 44.80
N ILE A 11 17.84 18.92 44.72
CA ILE A 11 18.16 18.25 43.45
C ILE A 11 16.83 18.08 42.72
N ALA A 12 16.57 18.95 41.74
CA ALA A 12 15.47 18.77 40.80
C ALA A 12 15.86 17.66 39.81
N VAL A 13 15.43 16.43 40.08
CA VAL A 13 15.45 15.35 39.09
C VAL A 13 14.42 15.71 38.01
N ALA A 14 14.91 16.19 36.87
CA ALA A 14 14.09 16.40 35.69
C ALA A 14 13.57 15.04 35.20
N PHE A 15 12.35 14.70 35.59
CA PHE A 15 11.62 13.58 35.01
C PHE A 15 11.28 13.95 33.56
N CYS A 16 12.13 13.54 32.63
CA CYS A 16 11.85 13.61 31.20
C CYS A 16 10.77 12.55 30.91
N GLN A 17 9.51 12.92 31.11
CA GLN A 17 8.37 12.14 30.66
C GLN A 17 8.37 12.22 29.13
N ALA A 18 8.91 11.20 28.47
CA ALA A 18 8.73 11.02 27.04
C ALA A 18 7.23 10.78 26.81
N PHE A 19 6.54 11.79 26.28
CA PHE A 19 5.20 11.59 25.73
C PHE A 19 5.32 10.51 24.64
N PRO A 20 4.44 9.51 24.61
CA PRO A 20 4.37 8.64 23.44
C PRO A 20 4.05 9.54 22.26
N ALA A 21 4.98 9.61 21.30
CA ALA A 21 4.64 10.16 20.00
C ALA A 21 3.51 9.29 19.48
N PHE A 22 2.33 9.88 19.24
CA PHE A 22 1.39 9.23 18.33
C PHE A 22 2.15 9.08 17.02
N ALA A 23 2.58 7.85 16.72
CA ALA A 23 3.24 7.57 15.47
C ALA A 23 2.21 7.90 14.37
N ASP A 24 2.56 8.84 13.50
CA ASP A 24 1.75 9.13 12.33
C ASP A 24 1.53 7.82 11.56
N LYS A 25 0.29 7.62 11.08
CA LYS A 25 -0.03 6.43 10.29
C LYS A 25 0.92 6.35 9.08
N PRO A 26 1.38 5.14 8.70
CA PRO A 26 2.30 4.98 7.58
C PRO A 26 1.66 5.49 6.28
N ASN A 27 2.48 6.06 5.42
CA ASN A 27 2.07 6.58 4.12
C ASN A 27 2.17 5.48 3.07
N VAL A 28 1.03 5.00 2.57
CA VAL A 28 0.96 3.93 1.57
C VAL A 28 0.48 4.50 0.24
N VAL A 29 1.24 4.25 -0.83
CA VAL A 29 0.87 4.66 -2.19
C VAL A 29 0.34 3.47 -2.95
N ILE A 30 -0.87 3.59 -3.50
CA ILE A 30 -1.45 2.59 -4.40
C ILE A 30 -1.19 3.02 -5.84
N LEU A 31 -0.36 2.26 -6.56
CA LEU A 31 -0.18 2.36 -8.00
C LEU A 31 -1.17 1.45 -8.72
N ALA A 32 -2.12 2.02 -9.44
CA ALA A 32 -3.07 1.23 -10.22
C ALA A 32 -2.59 1.00 -11.65
N THR A 33 -2.58 -0.28 -12.08
CA THR A 33 -2.25 -0.66 -13.46
C THR A 33 -3.45 -1.21 -14.24
N GLY A 34 -4.56 -1.51 -13.56
CA GLY A 34 -5.79 -2.04 -14.14
C GLY A 34 -6.17 -3.39 -13.55
N GLY A 35 -6.36 -4.39 -14.41
CA GLY A 35 -6.75 -5.74 -14.01
C GLY A 35 -8.22 -5.88 -13.58
N THR A 36 -8.57 -7.09 -13.17
CA THR A 36 -9.91 -7.51 -12.73
C THR A 36 -10.35 -6.83 -11.44
N ILE A 37 -9.41 -6.49 -10.56
CA ILE A 37 -9.68 -5.73 -9.34
C ILE A 37 -10.22 -4.33 -9.63
N ALA A 38 -9.82 -3.77 -10.78
CA ALA A 38 -10.37 -2.55 -11.35
C ALA A 38 -11.44 -2.83 -12.43
N GLY A 39 -11.93 -4.07 -12.53
CA GLY A 39 -12.87 -4.51 -13.55
C GLY A 39 -14.32 -4.27 -13.17
N ALA A 40 -15.18 -4.13 -14.18
CA ALA A 40 -16.63 -4.03 -14.02
C ALA A 40 -17.34 -5.01 -14.96
N GLY A 41 -18.25 -5.80 -14.38
CA GLY A 41 -19.21 -6.63 -15.10
C GLY A 41 -20.56 -5.91 -15.25
N ALA A 42 -21.37 -6.36 -16.21
CA ALA A 42 -22.71 -5.80 -16.45
C ALA A 42 -23.76 -6.26 -15.41
N ASP A 43 -23.49 -7.33 -14.68
CA ASP A 43 -24.41 -7.98 -13.75
C ASP A 43 -23.64 -8.61 -12.58
N VAL A 44 -24.23 -8.58 -11.39
CA VAL A 44 -23.70 -9.17 -10.15
C VAL A 44 -23.51 -10.69 -10.24
N ALA A 45 -24.28 -11.38 -11.08
CA ALA A 45 -24.16 -12.81 -11.30
C ALA A 45 -22.98 -13.18 -12.24
N LYS A 46 -22.43 -12.21 -12.98
CA LYS A 46 -21.36 -12.44 -13.97
C LYS A 46 -19.98 -12.23 -13.35
N SER A 47 -19.47 -13.28 -12.73
CA SER A 47 -18.10 -13.29 -12.17
C SER A 47 -17.00 -13.53 -13.20
N ALA A 48 -17.31 -14.19 -14.32
CA ALA A 48 -16.32 -14.57 -15.34
C ALA A 48 -16.33 -13.69 -16.62
N THR A 49 -17.40 -12.92 -16.86
CA THR A 49 -17.49 -12.04 -18.04
C THR A 49 -17.55 -10.59 -17.59
N TYR A 50 -16.43 -9.88 -17.72
CA TYR A 50 -16.27 -8.50 -17.32
C TYR A 50 -15.26 -7.78 -18.22
N GLN A 51 -15.21 -6.46 -18.11
CA GLN A 51 -14.13 -5.67 -18.70
C GLN A 51 -13.17 -5.28 -17.58
N ALA A 52 -11.91 -5.73 -17.67
CA ALA A 52 -10.84 -5.31 -16.77
C ALA A 52 -10.53 -3.81 -16.95
N ALA A 53 -9.90 -3.20 -15.93
CA ALA A 53 -9.37 -1.84 -16.00
C ALA A 53 -10.41 -0.77 -16.38
N LYS A 54 -11.53 -0.72 -15.66
CA LYS A 54 -12.58 0.30 -15.83
C LYS A 54 -12.70 1.26 -14.66
N VAL A 55 -12.36 0.81 -13.47
CA VAL A 55 -12.49 1.57 -12.23
C VAL A 55 -11.18 2.30 -11.96
N PRO A 56 -11.18 3.65 -11.84
CA PRO A 56 -9.98 4.39 -11.50
C PRO A 56 -9.60 4.18 -10.02
N VAL A 57 -8.32 4.37 -9.68
CA VAL A 57 -7.76 4.12 -8.34
C VAL A 57 -8.54 4.83 -7.22
N ASP A 58 -8.97 6.08 -7.42
CA ASP A 58 -9.71 6.84 -6.40
C ASP A 58 -11.04 6.18 -6.05
N LYS A 59 -11.68 5.52 -7.02
CA LYS A 59 -12.93 4.78 -6.79
C LYS A 59 -12.68 3.46 -6.04
N LEU A 60 -11.55 2.80 -6.28
CA LEU A 60 -11.15 1.61 -5.51
C LEU A 60 -10.91 1.99 -4.05
N ILE A 61 -10.16 3.07 -3.80
CA ILE A 61 -9.87 3.56 -2.45
C ILE A 61 -11.15 4.00 -1.74
N ALA A 62 -12.01 4.78 -2.40
CA ALA A 62 -13.27 5.24 -1.82
C ALA A 62 -14.24 4.08 -1.50
N GLY A 63 -14.09 2.93 -2.17
CA GLY A 63 -14.85 1.71 -1.89
C GLY A 63 -14.47 1.01 -0.58
N ILE A 64 -13.34 1.38 0.05
CA ILE A 64 -12.84 0.78 1.28
C ILE A 64 -12.45 1.88 2.29
N PRO A 65 -13.43 2.56 2.92
CA PRO A 65 -13.14 3.65 3.87
C PRO A 65 -12.24 3.24 5.04
N THR A 66 -12.27 1.95 5.42
CA THR A 66 -11.47 1.38 6.52
C THR A 66 -9.97 1.35 6.23
N LEU A 67 -9.52 1.60 4.99
CA LEU A 67 -8.09 1.78 4.70
C LEU A 67 -7.48 2.93 5.52
N ALA A 68 -8.27 3.97 5.79
CA ALA A 68 -7.85 5.12 6.58
C ALA A 68 -7.54 4.75 8.04
N ASP A 69 -8.05 3.62 8.55
CA ASP A 69 -7.75 3.14 9.90
C ASP A 69 -6.32 2.58 10.00
N VAL A 70 -5.79 2.09 8.88
CA VAL A 70 -4.50 1.40 8.80
C VAL A 70 -3.38 2.33 8.34
N ALA A 71 -3.60 3.16 7.33
CA ALA A 71 -2.56 3.96 6.68
C ALA A 71 -3.10 5.28 6.12
N GLN A 72 -2.21 6.26 5.89
CA GLN A 72 -2.49 7.40 5.03
C GLN A 72 -2.34 6.94 3.57
N VAL A 73 -3.46 6.66 2.92
CA VAL A 73 -3.47 6.07 1.58
C VAL A 73 -3.69 7.14 0.51
N ARG A 74 -2.84 7.14 -0.52
CA ARG A 74 -3.06 7.92 -1.74
C ARG A 74 -2.93 7.03 -2.99
N GLY A 75 -3.76 7.31 -3.98
CA GLY A 75 -3.76 6.60 -5.25
C GLY A 75 -2.98 7.33 -6.35
N GLU A 76 -2.41 6.55 -7.27
CA GLU A 76 -1.86 7.04 -8.52
C GLU A 76 -2.23 6.07 -9.64
N GLN A 77 -2.86 6.57 -10.70
CA GLN A 77 -3.16 5.77 -11.88
C GLN A 77 -1.93 5.75 -12.80
N VAL A 78 -1.25 4.61 -12.89
CA VAL A 78 -0.08 4.45 -13.78
C VAL A 78 -0.54 3.96 -15.15
N PHE A 79 -1.39 2.93 -15.16
CA PHE A 79 -1.96 2.35 -16.38
C PHE A 79 -3.42 1.98 -16.16
N GLN A 80 -4.11 1.68 -17.25
CA GLN A 80 -5.47 1.15 -17.20
C GLN A 80 -5.58 0.05 -18.28
N ILE A 81 -4.85 -1.04 -18.06
CA ILE A 81 -4.66 -2.12 -19.03
C ILE A 81 -4.98 -3.49 -18.43
N ALA A 82 -5.32 -4.43 -19.32
CA ALA A 82 -5.43 -5.84 -18.98
C ALA A 82 -4.01 -6.46 -18.95
N SER A 83 -3.74 -7.32 -17.97
CA SER A 83 -2.39 -7.81 -17.66
C SER A 83 -1.77 -8.65 -18.77
N GLU A 84 -2.59 -9.35 -19.55
CA GLU A 84 -2.18 -10.10 -20.75
C GLU A 84 -1.59 -9.21 -21.86
N SER A 85 -1.82 -7.90 -21.78
CA SER A 85 -1.25 -6.89 -22.69
C SER A 85 -0.10 -6.09 -22.06
N PHE A 86 0.39 -6.48 -20.88
CA PHE A 86 1.54 -5.84 -20.25
C PHE A 86 2.80 -6.15 -21.06
N THR A 87 3.64 -5.14 -21.31
CA THR A 87 4.84 -5.25 -22.15
C THR A 87 6.08 -4.91 -21.33
N ASN A 88 7.26 -5.19 -21.87
CA ASN A 88 8.52 -4.77 -21.25
C ASN A 88 8.61 -3.25 -21.04
N GLU A 89 8.03 -2.45 -21.94
CA GLU A 89 7.98 -1.00 -21.78
C GLU A 89 7.11 -0.59 -20.59
N HIS A 90 5.97 -1.27 -20.40
CA HIS A 90 5.13 -1.10 -19.22
C HIS A 90 5.87 -1.51 -17.93
N LEU A 91 6.60 -2.64 -17.93
CA LEU A 91 7.42 -3.08 -16.80
C LEU A 91 8.48 -2.05 -16.43
N LEU A 92 9.24 -1.55 -17.41
CA LEU A 92 10.26 -0.54 -17.18
C LEU A 92 9.67 0.77 -16.65
N THR A 93 8.51 1.18 -17.18
CA THR A 93 7.83 2.39 -16.74
C THR A 93 7.31 2.26 -15.31
N LEU A 94 6.66 1.14 -14.97
CA LEU A 94 6.22 0.82 -13.61
C LEU A 94 7.40 0.76 -12.64
N GLY A 95 8.45 0.02 -12.99
CA GLY A 95 9.65 -0.13 -12.16
C GLY A 95 10.34 1.19 -11.87
N LYS A 96 10.47 2.07 -12.87
CA LYS A 96 10.98 3.44 -12.67
C LYS A 96 10.11 4.22 -11.69
N ARG A 97 8.78 4.13 -11.81
CA ARG A 97 7.87 4.84 -10.91
C ARG A 97 7.96 4.33 -9.46
N VAL A 98 7.97 3.01 -9.28
CA VAL A 98 8.18 2.37 -7.98
C VAL A 98 9.52 2.81 -7.38
N ALA A 99 10.60 2.84 -8.17
CA ALA A 99 11.91 3.28 -7.70
C ALA A 99 11.95 4.75 -7.26
N VAL A 100 11.16 5.62 -7.89
CA VAL A 100 11.01 7.03 -7.46
C VAL A 100 10.30 7.08 -6.11
N LEU A 101 9.16 6.41 -5.96
CA LEU A 101 8.39 6.37 -4.71
C LEU A 101 9.19 5.73 -3.56
N ALA A 102 9.94 4.66 -3.83
CA ALA A 102 10.75 3.99 -2.83
C ALA A 102 11.81 4.92 -2.19
N LYS A 103 12.29 5.94 -2.92
CA LYS A 103 13.28 6.91 -2.42
C LYS A 103 12.67 8.09 -1.67
N GLN A 104 11.36 8.29 -1.75
CA GLN A 104 10.67 9.41 -1.10
C GLN A 104 10.56 9.19 0.41
N ALA A 105 10.90 10.20 1.22
CA ALA A 105 10.86 10.07 2.68
C ALA A 105 9.41 9.96 3.22
N ASP A 106 8.44 10.50 2.49
CA ASP A 106 7.00 10.50 2.78
C ASP A 106 6.26 9.26 2.23
N VAL A 107 6.97 8.20 1.88
CA VAL A 107 6.39 6.93 1.41
C VAL A 107 6.94 5.80 2.24
N ASP A 108 6.09 5.10 2.97
CA ASP A 108 6.46 3.99 3.86
C ASP A 108 6.27 2.63 3.20
N GLY A 109 5.28 2.50 2.32
CA GLY A 109 4.98 1.28 1.56
C GLY A 109 4.29 1.56 0.22
N ILE A 110 4.37 0.58 -0.69
CA ILE A 110 3.78 0.68 -2.04
C ILE A 110 2.90 -0.54 -2.29
N VAL A 111 1.67 -0.30 -2.74
CA VAL A 111 0.75 -1.33 -3.21
C VAL A 111 0.55 -1.15 -4.71
N ILE A 112 0.50 -2.24 -5.47
CA ILE A 112 0.30 -2.23 -6.93
C ILE A 112 -0.92 -3.07 -7.24
N THR A 113 -2.02 -2.46 -7.70
CA THR A 113 -3.18 -3.22 -8.16
C THR A 113 -2.95 -3.66 -9.59
N HIS A 114 -2.96 -4.96 -9.84
CA HIS A 114 -2.58 -5.57 -11.11
C HIS A 114 -3.59 -6.64 -11.55
N GLY A 115 -3.64 -6.92 -12.86
CA GLY A 115 -4.35 -8.08 -13.38
C GLY A 115 -3.59 -9.37 -13.09
N THR A 116 -4.31 -10.46 -12.83
CA THR A 116 -3.77 -11.73 -12.34
C THR A 116 -2.92 -12.47 -13.36
N ASP A 117 -3.21 -12.32 -14.65
CA ASP A 117 -2.63 -13.15 -15.72
C ASP A 117 -1.10 -13.04 -15.82
N THR A 118 -0.55 -11.84 -15.57
CA THR A 118 0.91 -11.57 -15.60
C THR A 118 1.39 -10.91 -14.30
N LEU A 119 0.63 -11.07 -13.22
CA LEU A 119 0.98 -10.52 -11.90
C LEU A 119 2.31 -11.07 -11.42
N GLU A 120 2.51 -12.38 -11.56
CA GLU A 120 3.74 -13.09 -11.16
C GLU A 120 4.99 -12.55 -11.87
N GLU A 121 4.89 -12.24 -13.16
CA GLU A 121 5.98 -11.69 -13.96
C GLU A 121 6.37 -10.30 -13.44
N THR A 122 5.37 -9.45 -13.20
CA THR A 122 5.58 -8.09 -12.69
C THR A 122 6.15 -8.10 -11.28
N ALA A 123 5.63 -8.94 -10.40
CA ALA A 123 6.12 -9.08 -9.03
C ALA A 123 7.59 -9.55 -9.01
N PHE A 124 7.92 -10.55 -9.83
CA PHE A 124 9.29 -11.06 -9.92
C PHE A 124 10.24 -10.03 -10.53
N PHE A 125 9.84 -9.34 -11.59
CA PHE A 125 10.62 -8.25 -12.18
C PHE A 125 10.95 -7.17 -11.15
N LEU A 126 9.96 -6.66 -10.42
CA LEU A 126 10.16 -5.63 -9.40
C LEU A 126 11.06 -6.13 -8.26
N ASN A 127 10.94 -7.40 -7.88
CA ASN A 127 11.79 -8.01 -6.85
C ASN A 127 13.28 -7.99 -7.23
N LEU A 128 13.59 -8.09 -8.52
CA LEU A 128 14.97 -8.10 -9.01
C LEU A 128 15.55 -6.69 -9.19
N VAL A 129 14.74 -5.70 -9.53
CA VAL A 129 15.24 -4.38 -9.97
C VAL A 129 15.07 -3.27 -8.94
N ILE A 130 14.17 -3.42 -7.96
CA ILE A 130 13.91 -2.39 -6.95
C ILE A 130 14.75 -2.66 -5.70
N HIS A 131 15.68 -1.75 -5.42
CA HIS A 131 16.60 -1.85 -4.30
C HIS A 131 16.10 -0.98 -3.13
N THR A 132 15.20 -1.53 -2.32
CA THR A 132 14.64 -0.86 -1.14
C THR A 132 14.21 -1.90 -0.10
N ASP A 133 14.26 -1.51 1.18
CA ASP A 133 13.69 -2.31 2.27
C ASP A 133 12.22 -1.98 2.54
N LYS A 134 11.67 -0.96 1.88
CA LYS A 134 10.24 -0.61 2.04
C LYS A 134 9.36 -1.70 1.44
N PRO A 135 8.22 -2.03 2.06
CA PRO A 135 7.32 -3.06 1.54
C PRO A 135 6.77 -2.66 0.17
N ILE A 136 6.79 -3.62 -0.77
CA ILE A 136 6.14 -3.53 -2.07
C ILE A 136 5.22 -4.73 -2.19
N VAL A 137 3.92 -4.48 -2.35
CA VAL A 137 2.89 -5.52 -2.42
C VAL A 137 2.16 -5.43 -3.74
N VAL A 138 2.14 -6.51 -4.52
CA VAL A 138 1.32 -6.61 -5.73
C VAL A 138 0.05 -7.37 -5.38
N VAL A 139 -1.10 -6.83 -5.79
CA VAL A 139 -2.41 -7.37 -5.43
C VAL A 139 -3.33 -7.43 -6.64
N GLY A 140 -4.11 -8.50 -6.74
CA GLY A 140 -5.12 -8.70 -7.78
C GLY A 140 -6.45 -9.18 -7.21
N SER A 141 -7.38 -9.50 -8.10
CA SER A 141 -8.60 -10.22 -7.75
C SER A 141 -9.01 -11.17 -8.87
N MET A 142 -9.60 -12.30 -8.53
CA MET A 142 -10.12 -13.25 -9.51
C MET A 142 -11.52 -12.87 -10.00
N ARG A 143 -12.27 -12.10 -9.20
CA ARG A 143 -13.62 -11.62 -9.54
C ARG A 143 -13.65 -10.11 -9.67
N PRO A 144 -14.44 -9.56 -10.62
CA PRO A 144 -14.61 -8.12 -10.77
C PRO A 144 -15.37 -7.55 -9.58
N GLY A 145 -15.16 -6.26 -9.27
CA GLY A 145 -15.76 -5.63 -8.09
C GLY A 145 -17.30 -5.59 -8.08
N THR A 146 -17.94 -5.76 -9.23
CA THR A 146 -19.41 -5.83 -9.36
C THR A 146 -19.98 -7.21 -9.05
N ALA A 147 -19.15 -8.27 -9.01
CA ALA A 147 -19.64 -9.63 -8.80
C ALA A 147 -20.00 -9.88 -7.33
N MET A 148 -20.98 -10.75 -7.11
CA MET A 148 -21.29 -11.24 -5.77
C MET A 148 -20.07 -11.93 -5.16
N SER A 149 -19.77 -11.61 -3.90
CA SER A 149 -18.61 -12.15 -3.18
C SER A 149 -17.29 -11.89 -3.92
N ALA A 150 -17.12 -10.69 -4.45
CA ALA A 150 -15.85 -10.23 -5.01
C ALA A 150 -14.75 -10.22 -3.93
N ASP A 151 -13.56 -10.66 -4.32
CA ASP A 151 -12.39 -10.82 -3.46
C ASP A 151 -11.53 -9.55 -3.37
N GLY A 152 -11.63 -8.65 -4.35
CA GLY A 152 -10.74 -7.49 -4.50
C GLY A 152 -10.73 -6.52 -3.31
N MET A 153 -11.85 -6.30 -2.63
CA MET A 153 -11.90 -5.40 -1.47
C MET A 153 -11.07 -5.92 -0.29
N LEU A 154 -11.22 -7.20 0.03
CA LEU A 154 -10.46 -7.83 1.12
C LEU A 154 -8.98 -7.94 0.74
N ASN A 155 -8.68 -8.35 -0.50
CA ASN A 155 -7.30 -8.44 -0.98
C ASN A 155 -6.60 -7.08 -0.90
N LEU A 156 -7.24 -5.99 -1.35
CA LEU A 156 -6.66 -4.65 -1.29
C LEU A 156 -6.46 -4.17 0.15
N SER A 157 -7.42 -4.44 1.05
CA SER A 157 -7.28 -4.14 2.48
C SER A 157 -6.10 -4.87 3.12
N ASN A 158 -5.92 -6.15 2.79
CA ASN A 158 -4.79 -6.94 3.26
C ASN A 158 -3.47 -6.41 2.68
N ALA A 159 -3.45 -6.07 1.39
CA ALA A 159 -2.27 -5.52 0.72
C ALA A 159 -1.79 -4.23 1.38
N VAL A 160 -2.71 -3.30 1.68
CA VAL A 160 -2.40 -2.06 2.39
C VAL A 160 -1.91 -2.35 3.81
N SER A 161 -2.51 -3.30 4.52
CA SER A 161 -2.07 -3.69 5.87
C SER A 161 -0.66 -4.28 5.88
N VAL A 162 -0.33 -5.11 4.89
CA VAL A 162 1.02 -5.65 4.72
C VAL A 162 2.00 -4.53 4.34
N ALA A 163 1.63 -3.64 3.42
CA ALA A 163 2.48 -2.53 2.99
C ALA A 163 2.76 -1.51 4.11
N ALA A 164 1.82 -1.38 5.05
CA ALA A 164 1.93 -0.54 6.24
C ALA A 164 2.74 -1.17 7.39
N SER A 165 3.04 -2.47 7.31
CA SER A 165 3.67 -3.21 8.40
C SER A 165 5.19 -3.06 8.42
N GLN A 166 5.75 -2.84 9.61
CA GLN A 166 7.21 -2.85 9.81
C GLN A 166 7.82 -4.23 9.58
N ASP A 167 7.08 -5.31 9.86
CA ASP A 167 7.56 -6.69 9.70
C ASP A 167 7.70 -7.11 8.23
N ALA A 168 7.04 -6.40 7.32
CA ALA A 168 7.12 -6.62 5.88
C ALA A 168 8.38 -6.00 5.25
N ARG A 169 9.16 -5.21 6.01
CA ARG A 169 10.38 -4.59 5.50
C ARG A 169 11.46 -5.62 5.17
N GLY A 170 12.16 -5.39 4.06
CA GLY A 170 13.26 -6.25 3.60
C GLY A 170 12.83 -7.68 3.23
N LYS A 171 11.54 -7.93 2.98
CA LYS A 171 11.01 -9.25 2.58
C LYS A 171 10.96 -9.46 1.06
N GLY A 172 11.52 -8.52 0.29
CA GLY A 172 11.34 -8.47 -1.16
C GLY A 172 9.94 -7.99 -1.54
N VAL A 173 9.55 -8.25 -2.79
CA VAL A 173 8.19 -8.00 -3.27
C VAL A 173 7.26 -9.12 -2.81
N LEU A 174 6.10 -8.75 -2.29
CA LEU A 174 5.07 -9.67 -1.78
C LEU A 174 3.84 -9.67 -2.68
N VAL A 175 3.06 -10.74 -2.61
CA VAL A 175 1.76 -10.87 -3.29
C VAL A 175 0.70 -11.24 -2.27
N THR A 176 -0.48 -10.64 -2.37
CA THR A 176 -1.65 -10.89 -1.50
C THR A 176 -2.91 -11.10 -2.31
#